data_AF-A0A2I0JCR6-F1
#
_entry.id   AF-A0A2I0JCR6-F1
#
_cell.length_a   1.000
_cell.length_b   1.000
_cell.length_c   1.000
_cell.angle_alpha   90.00
_cell.angle_beta   90.00
_cell.angle_gamma   90.00
#
_symmetry.space_group_name_H-M   'P 1'
#
loop_
_entity.id
_entity.type
_entity.pdbx_description
1 polymer ?
#
loop_
_entity_poly.entity_id
_entity_poly.type
_entity_poly.pdbx_seq_one_letter_code
_entity_poly.pdbx_strand_id
1 'polypeptide(L)'
;MPKILTGNSQKGWPYFQRLLVDLFQFMEPFLRNAELGVPVHFLYKGTLRVLLVLLHDFPEFLCDYHFTFCDVIPPSCIQMRNIILSAFPRNMRLPDPSTPNLKIDLLAEISQSPRILSEVDAALKAKQMKADVDEYLKTRQQVSSFLSELKQRLLLPPSEAAISGTRYDVPLINSLVLYVGMQAIQQLQARTAHAQTPVNPASLAVFLISAALDIFQTLIVELDTEGRYLFLNAVANQLRYPNTHTHYFSFVLLYLFAESNQEIIQEQITRVLFERLIVNRPHPWGLLITFIELIKNPRYNFWNRSFIRCAPEIEKLFESVARSCGGPKPVDETVVSAWISENSH
;
A
#
# COMPACT_ATOMS: atom_id res chain seq x y z
N MET A 1 17.87 22.98 -2.72
CA MET A 1 16.54 22.34 -2.66
C MET A 1 15.40 23.36 -2.72
N PRO A 2 15.22 24.34 -1.80
CA PRO A 2 14.05 25.23 -1.83
C PRO A 2 13.83 25.96 -3.16
N LYS A 3 14.88 26.57 -3.74
CA LYS A 3 14.80 27.28 -5.03
C LYS A 3 14.25 26.42 -6.20
N ILE A 4 14.56 25.12 -6.22
CA ILE A 4 14.10 24.20 -7.27
C ILE A 4 12.63 23.81 -7.02
N LEU A 5 12.23 23.62 -5.77
CA LEU A 5 10.89 23.14 -5.40
C LEU A 5 9.84 24.26 -5.30
N THR A 6 10.24 25.50 -4.97
CA THR A 6 9.34 26.66 -4.89
C THR A 6 9.33 27.54 -6.14
N GLY A 7 10.38 27.47 -6.97
CA GLY A 7 10.51 28.32 -8.14
C GLY A 7 9.52 27.99 -9.26
N ASN A 8 9.11 29.04 -9.99
CA ASN A 8 8.45 28.96 -11.31
C ASN A 8 7.26 27.98 -11.40
N SER A 9 6.31 28.04 -10.47
CA SER A 9 5.08 27.21 -10.52
C SER A 9 5.36 25.71 -10.66
N GLN A 10 6.26 25.17 -9.83
CA GLN A 10 6.62 23.74 -9.78
C GLN A 10 7.38 23.20 -11.01
N LYS A 11 7.85 24.06 -11.94
CA LYS A 11 8.65 23.63 -13.11
C LYS A 11 9.96 22.92 -12.74
N GLY A 12 10.49 23.13 -11.54
CA GLY A 12 11.68 22.45 -11.06
C GLY A 12 11.45 21.02 -10.57
N TRP A 13 10.19 20.61 -10.35
CA TRP A 13 9.86 19.33 -9.73
C TRP A 13 10.36 18.11 -10.52
N PRO A 14 10.16 18.01 -11.86
CA PRO A 14 10.64 16.85 -12.61
C PRO A 14 12.17 16.67 -12.50
N TYR A 15 12.92 17.77 -12.48
CA TYR A 15 14.39 17.71 -12.34
C TYR A 15 14.79 17.22 -10.95
N PHE A 16 14.14 17.71 -9.90
CA PHE A 16 14.42 17.25 -8.54
C PHE A 16 14.00 15.79 -8.32
N GLN A 17 12.87 15.38 -8.91
CA GLN A 17 12.42 14.00 -8.92
C GLN A 17 13.44 13.07 -9.58
N ARG A 18 14.00 13.47 -10.74
CA ARG A 18 15.04 12.68 -11.41
C ARG A 18 16.29 12.51 -10.54
N LEU A 19 16.76 13.57 -9.88
CA LEU A 19 17.91 13.49 -8.96
C LEU A 19 17.66 12.53 -7.79
N LEU A 20 16.45 12.53 -7.23
CA LEU A 20 16.10 11.57 -6.16
C LEU A 20 16.02 10.14 -6.69
N VAL A 21 15.49 9.94 -7.90
CA VAL A 21 15.48 8.62 -8.54
C VAL A 21 16.91 8.12 -8.78
N ASP A 22 17.79 8.96 -9.31
CA ASP A 22 19.20 8.62 -9.52
C ASP A 22 19.87 8.21 -8.19
N LEU A 23 19.57 8.93 -7.10
CA LEU A 23 20.03 8.57 -5.75
C LEU A 23 19.49 7.21 -5.29
N PHE A 24 18.18 6.96 -5.42
CA PHE A 24 17.57 5.71 -4.98
C PHE A 24 18.06 4.52 -5.80
N GLN A 25 18.18 4.66 -7.12
CA GLN A 25 18.72 3.63 -8.01
C GLN A 25 20.19 3.31 -7.68
N PHE A 26 21.00 4.32 -7.37
CA PHE A 26 22.36 4.09 -6.91
C PHE A 26 22.42 3.29 -5.60
N MET A 27 21.53 3.58 -4.67
CA MET A 27 21.48 2.90 -3.37
C MET A 27 20.84 1.51 -3.41
N GLU A 28 19.98 1.26 -4.40
CA GLU A 28 19.10 0.09 -4.48
C GLU A 28 19.82 -1.25 -4.26
N PRO A 29 20.97 -1.56 -4.91
CA PRO A 29 21.62 -2.86 -4.74
C PRO A 29 22.12 -3.10 -3.31
N PHE A 30 22.64 -2.05 -2.66
CA PHE A 30 23.12 -2.12 -1.28
C PHE A 30 21.98 -2.27 -0.28
N LEU A 31 20.87 -1.56 -0.56
CA LEU A 31 19.66 -1.60 0.28
C LEU A 31 18.95 -2.95 0.19
N ARG A 32 18.89 -3.54 -1.01
CA ARG A 32 18.27 -4.85 -1.25
C ARG A 32 18.94 -5.95 -0.42
N ASN A 33 20.28 -5.99 -0.42
CA ASN A 33 21.06 -7.02 0.26
C ASN A 33 21.36 -6.69 1.74
N ALA A 34 20.89 -5.55 2.24
CA ALA A 34 21.21 -5.02 3.56
C ALA A 34 22.74 -4.88 3.81
N GLU A 35 23.53 -4.67 2.76
CA GLU A 35 24.99 -4.49 2.81
C GLU A 35 25.36 -3.04 3.14
N LEU A 36 25.01 -2.63 4.36
CA LEU A 36 25.17 -1.24 4.81
C LEU A 36 26.53 -1.01 5.47
N GLY A 37 27.60 -1.07 4.67
CA GLY A 37 28.93 -0.60 5.09
C GLY A 37 28.87 0.86 5.57
N VAL A 38 29.87 1.30 6.35
CA VAL A 38 29.87 2.63 7.00
C VAL A 38 29.50 3.79 6.04
N PRO A 39 30.06 3.88 4.80
CA PRO A 39 29.69 4.94 3.86
C PRO A 39 28.23 4.87 3.40
N VAL A 40 27.72 3.66 3.11
CA VAL A 40 26.34 3.44 2.66
C VAL A 40 25.37 3.74 3.80
N HIS A 41 25.69 3.36 5.03
CA HIS A 41 24.87 3.68 6.20
C HIS A 41 24.79 5.19 6.45
N PHE A 42 25.90 5.91 6.25
CA PHE A 42 25.91 7.38 6.33
C PHE A 42 25.04 8.00 5.23
N LEU A 43 25.16 7.51 3.99
CA LEU A 43 24.33 7.96 2.86
C LEU A 43 22.84 7.68 3.11
N TYR A 44 22.50 6.52 3.66
CA TYR A 44 21.13 6.17 4.04
C TYR A 44 20.54 7.13 5.07
N LYS A 45 21.30 7.45 6.13
CA LYS A 45 20.88 8.46 7.13
C LYS A 45 20.71 9.84 6.51
N GLY A 46 21.61 10.25 5.61
CA GLY A 46 21.48 11.50 4.85
C GLY A 46 20.21 11.52 4.00
N THR A 47 19.92 10.43 3.31
CA THR A 47 18.74 10.26 2.46
C THR A 47 17.44 10.33 3.27
N LEU A 48 17.38 9.67 4.43
CA LEU A 48 16.25 9.79 5.35
C LEU A 48 16.01 11.24 5.80
N ARG A 49 17.07 11.98 6.12
CA ARG A 49 16.96 13.41 6.48
C ARG A 49 16.40 14.25 5.33
N VAL A 50 16.86 14.02 4.12
CA VAL A 50 16.32 14.69 2.92
C VAL A 50 14.83 14.37 2.74
N LEU A 51 14.44 13.10 2.85
CA LEU A 51 13.04 12.67 2.77
C LEU A 51 12.17 13.30 3.86
N LEU A 52 12.67 13.40 5.11
CA LEU A 52 11.94 14.04 6.20
C LEU A 52 11.74 15.55 5.97
N VAL A 53 12.76 16.25 5.45
CA VAL A 53 12.63 17.66 5.05
C VAL A 53 11.60 17.81 3.94
N LEU A 54 11.62 16.94 2.92
CA LEU A 54 10.63 16.95 1.85
C LEU A 54 9.22 16.69 2.38
N LEU A 55 9.06 15.74 3.31
CA LEU A 55 7.77 15.45 3.94
C LEU A 55 7.22 16.67 4.70
N HIS A 56 8.09 17.40 5.40
CA HIS A 56 7.67 18.56 6.18
C HIS A 56 7.38 19.79 5.30
N ASP A 57 8.31 20.15 4.40
CA ASP A 57 8.28 21.42 3.67
C ASP A 57 7.56 21.32 2.31
N PHE A 58 7.59 20.14 1.68
CA PHE A 58 7.12 19.89 0.32
C PHE A 58 6.33 18.58 0.18
N PRO A 59 5.34 18.29 1.06
CA PRO A 59 4.65 17.00 1.03
C PRO A 59 3.93 16.74 -0.29
N GLU A 60 3.39 17.75 -0.97
CA GLU A 60 2.73 17.58 -2.26
C GLU A 60 3.69 17.05 -3.35
N PHE A 61 4.98 17.39 -3.28
CA PHE A 61 5.97 16.84 -4.20
C PHE A 61 6.16 15.33 -3.98
N LEU A 62 6.22 14.88 -2.72
CA LEU A 62 6.26 13.45 -2.40
C LEU A 62 4.94 12.76 -2.79
N CYS A 63 3.79 13.41 -2.58
CA CYS A 63 2.48 12.88 -2.98
C CYS A 63 2.39 12.60 -4.48
N ASP A 64 2.76 13.60 -5.29
CA ASP A 64 2.58 13.60 -6.73
C ASP A 64 3.52 12.59 -7.42
N TYR A 65 4.72 12.35 -6.87
CA TYR A 65 5.72 11.42 -7.39
C TYR A 65 5.90 10.13 -6.59
N HIS A 66 5.02 9.84 -5.62
CA HIS A 66 5.13 8.68 -4.74
C HIS A 66 5.30 7.37 -5.51
N PHE A 67 4.60 7.22 -6.65
CA PHE A 67 4.61 6.03 -7.48
C PHE A 67 6.01 5.76 -8.03
N THR A 68 6.62 6.76 -8.69
CA THR A 68 7.97 6.65 -9.23
C THR A 68 9.02 6.38 -8.14
N PHE A 69 8.89 7.01 -6.97
CA PHE A 69 9.83 6.74 -5.89
C PHE A 69 9.67 5.32 -5.31
N CYS A 70 8.44 4.84 -5.17
CA CYS A 70 8.16 3.50 -4.66
C CYS A 70 8.53 2.38 -5.65
N ASP A 71 8.68 2.69 -6.94
CA ASP A 71 9.17 1.78 -7.98
C ASP A 71 10.68 1.53 -7.88
N VAL A 72 11.45 2.50 -7.38
CA VAL A 72 12.92 2.41 -7.32
C VAL A 72 13.45 2.11 -5.91
N ILE A 73 12.64 2.31 -4.87
CA ILE A 73 13.01 1.98 -3.49
C ILE A 73 12.63 0.51 -3.20
N PRO A 74 13.57 -0.35 -2.77
CA PRO A 74 13.27 -1.75 -2.45
C PRO A 74 12.12 -1.91 -1.45
N PRO A 75 11.28 -2.95 -1.57
CA PRO A 75 10.21 -3.21 -0.61
C PRO A 75 10.69 -3.33 0.84
N SER A 76 11.91 -3.82 1.06
CA SER A 76 12.53 -3.94 2.39
C SER A 76 12.86 -2.59 3.05
N CYS A 77 12.94 -1.50 2.29
CA CYS A 77 13.22 -0.15 2.80
C CYS A 77 11.95 0.53 3.35
N ILE A 78 11.32 -0.14 4.31
CA ILE A 78 10.02 0.23 4.86
C ILE A 78 10.00 1.68 5.35
N GLN A 79 11.01 2.13 6.11
CA GLN A 79 11.05 3.49 6.64
C GLN A 79 11.06 4.56 5.55
N MET A 80 11.85 4.37 4.48
CA MET A 80 11.93 5.32 3.37
C MET A 80 10.59 5.41 2.66
N ARG A 81 9.97 4.26 2.37
CA ARG A 81 8.66 4.20 1.71
C ARG A 81 7.59 4.81 2.59
N ASN A 82 7.57 4.52 3.89
CA ASN A 82 6.62 5.11 4.82
C ASN A 82 6.72 6.64 4.85
N ILE A 83 7.91 7.23 4.87
CA ILE A 83 8.06 8.69 4.81
C ILE A 83 7.38 9.28 3.57
N ILE A 84 7.58 8.65 2.40
CA ILE A 84 6.98 9.08 1.14
C ILE A 84 5.46 8.88 1.14
N LEU A 85 5.00 7.71 1.57
CA LEU A 85 3.58 7.31 1.56
C LEU A 85 2.76 8.00 2.65
N SER A 86 3.42 8.54 3.68
CA SER A 86 2.82 9.39 4.70
C SER A 86 2.64 10.85 4.27
N ALA A 87 3.18 11.27 3.12
CA ALA A 87 2.94 12.61 2.61
C ALA A 87 1.47 12.81 2.22
N PHE A 88 0.93 13.99 2.49
CA PHE A 88 -0.44 14.37 2.15
C PHE A 88 -0.55 15.89 1.88
N PRO A 89 -1.54 16.37 1.09
CA PRO A 89 -1.70 17.79 0.80
C PRO A 89 -1.85 18.64 2.08
N ARG A 90 -1.10 19.76 2.19
CA ARG A 90 -1.07 20.57 3.43
C ARG A 90 -2.41 21.18 3.83
N ASN A 91 -3.31 21.38 2.88
CA ASN A 91 -4.65 21.92 3.12
C ASN A 91 -5.65 20.86 3.62
N MET A 92 -5.24 19.59 3.67
CA MET A 92 -6.07 18.50 4.20
C MET A 92 -5.88 18.35 5.71
N ARG A 93 -6.98 18.14 6.43
CA ARG A 93 -6.96 17.74 7.85
C ARG A 93 -7.26 16.27 7.94
N LEU A 94 -6.28 15.48 8.37
CA LEU A 94 -6.46 14.05 8.55
C LEU A 94 -7.34 13.78 9.78
N PRO A 95 -8.43 13.00 9.65
CA PRO A 95 -9.16 12.52 10.82
C PRO A 95 -8.27 11.56 11.61
N ASP A 96 -8.33 11.61 12.94
CA ASP A 96 -7.54 10.71 13.78
C ASP A 96 -8.02 9.25 13.59
N PRO A 97 -7.17 8.32 13.12
CA PRO A 97 -7.52 6.91 12.95
C PRO A 97 -8.01 6.22 14.22
N SER A 98 -7.65 6.73 15.40
CA SER A 98 -8.07 6.18 16.69
C SER A 98 -9.47 6.65 17.13
N THR A 99 -10.10 7.56 16.40
CA THR A 99 -11.45 8.07 16.71
C THR A 99 -12.45 6.91 16.72
N PRO A 100 -13.17 6.67 17.84
CA PRO A 100 -14.18 5.61 17.90
C PRO A 100 -15.28 5.81 16.86
N ASN A 101 -15.66 4.74 16.17
CA ASN A 101 -16.72 4.74 15.15
C ASN A 101 -16.49 5.76 14.02
N LEU A 102 -15.24 6.01 13.64
CA LEU A 102 -14.90 6.83 12.48
C LEU A 102 -15.56 6.27 11.22
N LYS A 103 -16.48 7.03 10.62
CA LYS A 103 -17.20 6.63 9.40
C LYS A 103 -16.43 7.11 8.17
N ILE A 104 -15.50 6.29 7.69
CA ILE A 104 -14.64 6.60 6.54
C ILE A 104 -15.46 6.87 5.28
N ASP A 105 -16.56 6.13 5.08
CA ASP A 105 -17.46 6.27 3.93
C ASP A 105 -18.17 7.63 3.86
N LEU A 106 -18.11 8.44 4.93
CA LEU A 106 -18.70 9.78 4.98
C LEU A 106 -17.69 10.90 4.72
N LEU A 107 -16.41 10.57 4.55
CA LEU A 107 -15.39 11.58 4.24
C LEU A 107 -15.58 12.09 2.81
N ALA A 108 -15.59 13.41 2.61
CA ALA A 108 -15.74 13.96 1.26
C ALA A 108 -14.51 13.62 0.38
N GLU A 109 -13.35 13.52 1.01
CA GLU A 109 -12.06 13.27 0.38
C GLU A 109 -11.99 11.90 -0.30
N ILE A 110 -12.71 10.88 0.20
CA ILE A 110 -12.71 9.54 -0.42
C ILE A 110 -13.40 9.50 -1.79
N SER A 111 -14.05 10.59 -2.19
CA SER A 111 -14.61 10.77 -3.54
C SER A 111 -13.64 11.49 -4.50
N GLN A 112 -12.50 11.98 -4.02
CA GLN A 112 -11.49 12.69 -4.82
C GLN A 112 -10.30 11.79 -5.15
N SER A 113 -9.95 11.69 -6.43
CA SER A 113 -8.76 10.95 -6.85
C SER A 113 -7.48 11.74 -6.56
N PRO A 114 -6.42 11.09 -6.05
CA PRO A 114 -5.16 11.76 -5.79
C PRO A 114 -4.51 12.18 -7.12
N ARG A 115 -3.74 13.27 -7.09
CA ARG A 115 -2.89 13.66 -8.21
C ARG A 115 -1.68 12.72 -8.27
N ILE A 116 -1.37 12.23 -9.47
CA ILE A 116 -0.20 11.41 -9.77
C ILE A 116 0.46 12.00 -11.01
N LEU A 117 1.72 12.43 -10.88
CA LEU A 117 2.50 13.01 -11.98
C LEU A 117 3.41 11.98 -12.68
N SER A 118 3.44 10.76 -12.17
CA SER A 118 4.13 9.62 -12.78
C SER A 118 3.35 9.04 -13.96
N GLU A 119 4.06 8.56 -14.99
CA GLU A 119 3.47 7.76 -16.07
C GLU A 119 3.16 6.33 -15.59
N VAL A 120 2.00 6.17 -14.95
CA VAL A 120 1.59 4.89 -14.33
C VAL A 120 1.57 3.72 -15.32
N ASP A 121 1.19 3.95 -16.58
CA ASP A 121 1.01 2.90 -17.59
C ASP A 121 2.27 2.62 -18.44
N ALA A 122 3.41 3.23 -18.10
CA ALA A 122 4.66 3.08 -18.86
C ALA A 122 5.14 1.63 -18.93
N ALA A 123 5.17 0.90 -17.80
CA ALA A 123 5.60 -0.49 -17.77
C ALA A 123 4.61 -1.42 -18.53
N LEU A 124 3.30 -1.19 -18.39
CA LEU A 124 2.28 -1.91 -19.14
C LEU A 124 2.42 -1.72 -20.66
N LYS A 125 2.72 -0.48 -21.11
CA LYS A 125 2.99 -0.19 -22.52
C LYS A 125 4.27 -0.87 -23.01
N ALA A 126 5.35 -0.80 -22.23
CA ALA A 126 6.64 -1.41 -22.58
C ALA A 126 6.52 -2.94 -22.74
N LYS A 127 5.67 -3.58 -21.94
CA LYS A 127 5.40 -5.03 -22.00
C LYS A 127 4.20 -5.40 -22.88
N GLN A 128 3.63 -4.44 -23.61
CA GLN A 128 2.48 -4.63 -24.50
C GLN A 128 1.24 -5.23 -23.79
N MET A 129 1.09 -5.04 -22.48
CA MET A 129 -0.01 -5.60 -21.69
C MET A 129 -1.20 -4.65 -21.55
N LYS A 130 -1.02 -3.36 -21.84
CA LYS A 130 -2.07 -2.34 -21.60
C LYS A 130 -3.37 -2.64 -22.35
N ALA A 131 -3.27 -3.02 -23.63
CA ALA A 131 -4.44 -3.30 -24.46
C ALA A 131 -5.25 -4.49 -23.92
N ASP A 132 -4.57 -5.57 -23.54
CA ASP A 132 -5.21 -6.77 -22.98
C ASP A 132 -5.88 -6.47 -21.63
N VAL A 133 -5.24 -5.67 -20.78
CA VAL A 133 -5.84 -5.21 -19.51
C VAL A 133 -7.10 -4.38 -19.79
N ASP A 134 -7.03 -3.41 -20.72
CA ASP A 134 -8.16 -2.56 -21.07
C ASP A 134 -9.32 -3.37 -21.67
N GLU A 135 -9.02 -4.36 -22.51
CA GLU A 135 -10.01 -5.25 -23.11
C GLU A 135 -10.67 -6.14 -22.06
N TYR A 136 -9.87 -6.74 -21.16
CA TYR A 136 -10.37 -7.58 -20.09
C TYR A 136 -11.29 -6.80 -19.14
N LEU A 137 -10.88 -5.60 -18.71
CA LEU A 137 -11.70 -4.74 -17.84
C LEU A 137 -13.01 -4.29 -18.49
N LYS A 138 -13.06 -4.18 -19.83
CA LYS A 138 -14.28 -3.79 -20.55
C LYS A 138 -15.22 -4.96 -20.80
N THR A 139 -14.68 -6.11 -21.17
CA THR A 139 -15.47 -7.21 -21.72
C THR A 139 -15.67 -8.36 -20.74
N ARG A 140 -14.79 -8.48 -19.73
CA ARG A 140 -14.75 -9.58 -18.76
C ARG A 140 -14.89 -10.95 -19.42
N GLN A 141 -14.33 -11.13 -20.61
CA GLN A 141 -14.45 -12.38 -21.35
C GLN A 141 -13.78 -13.52 -20.56
N GLN A 142 -14.60 -14.44 -20.05
CA GLN A 142 -14.16 -15.59 -19.25
C GLN A 142 -13.20 -16.54 -19.97
N VAL A 143 -13.08 -16.43 -21.31
CA VAL A 143 -12.24 -17.27 -22.18
C VAL A 143 -10.94 -16.55 -22.59
N SER A 144 -10.69 -15.32 -22.15
CA SER A 144 -9.41 -14.66 -22.47
C SER A 144 -8.27 -15.42 -21.80
N SER A 145 -7.27 -15.85 -22.56
CA SER A 145 -6.03 -16.45 -22.00
C SER A 145 -5.23 -15.47 -21.15
N PHE A 146 -5.61 -14.19 -21.14
CA PHE A 146 -4.98 -13.11 -20.39
C PHE A 146 -4.74 -13.47 -18.92
N LEU A 147 -5.78 -13.89 -18.18
CA LEU A 147 -5.62 -14.24 -16.76
C LEU A 147 -4.71 -15.45 -16.56
N SER A 148 -4.87 -16.50 -17.37
CA SER A 148 -4.03 -17.72 -17.28
C SER A 148 -2.56 -17.46 -17.63
N GLU A 149 -2.28 -16.45 -18.45
CA GLU A 149 -0.92 -16.06 -18.82
C GLU A 149 -0.35 -14.97 -17.90
N LEU A 150 -1.17 -14.39 -17.03
CA LEU A 150 -0.83 -13.17 -16.29
C LEU A 150 0.42 -13.36 -15.43
N LYS A 151 0.48 -14.46 -14.66
CA LYS A 151 1.66 -14.80 -13.87
C LYS A 151 2.93 -14.86 -14.72
N GLN A 152 2.87 -15.51 -15.88
CA GLN A 152 4.03 -15.68 -16.76
C GLN A 152 4.49 -14.34 -17.33
N ARG A 153 3.56 -13.46 -17.66
CA ARG A 153 3.86 -12.11 -18.18
C ARG A 153 4.50 -11.19 -17.13
N LEU A 154 4.32 -11.48 -15.85
CA LEU A 154 4.96 -10.75 -14.74
C LEU A 154 6.40 -11.22 -14.43
N LEU A 155 6.88 -12.29 -15.07
CA LEU A 155 8.23 -12.79 -14.86
C LEU A 155 9.24 -12.10 -15.77
N LEU A 156 10.42 -11.85 -15.21
CA LEU A 156 11.58 -11.38 -15.95
C LEU A 156 12.29 -12.54 -16.67
N PRO A 157 12.95 -12.27 -17.81
CA PRO A 157 13.93 -13.19 -18.37
C PRO A 157 15.04 -13.52 -17.34
N PRO A 158 15.63 -14.73 -17.36
CA PRO A 158 16.64 -15.12 -16.36
C PRO A 158 17.83 -14.17 -16.22
N SER A 159 18.27 -13.54 -17.32
CA SER A 159 19.35 -12.55 -17.32
C SER A 159 18.99 -11.27 -16.55
N GLU A 160 17.76 -10.79 -16.69
CA GLU A 160 17.26 -9.60 -15.99
C GLU A 160 16.96 -9.93 -14.52
N ALA A 161 16.44 -11.13 -14.25
CA ALA A 161 16.13 -11.58 -12.90
C ALA A 161 17.37 -11.60 -11.98
N ALA A 162 18.53 -12.02 -12.51
CA ALA A 162 19.78 -12.03 -11.77
C ALA A 162 20.24 -10.62 -11.34
N ILE A 163 20.02 -9.61 -12.20
CA ILE A 163 20.37 -8.22 -11.93
C ILE A 163 19.37 -7.59 -10.95
N SER A 164 18.07 -7.85 -11.16
CA SER A 164 16.98 -7.34 -10.34
C SER A 164 16.86 -8.03 -8.98
N GLY A 165 17.57 -9.14 -8.75
CA GLY A 165 17.54 -9.87 -7.48
C GLY A 165 16.17 -10.49 -7.16
N THR A 166 15.29 -10.55 -8.16
CA THR A 166 13.96 -11.12 -8.13
C THR A 166 13.62 -11.59 -9.53
N ARG A 167 12.81 -12.64 -9.63
CA ARG A 167 12.31 -13.12 -10.93
C ARG A 167 11.10 -12.36 -11.45
N TYR A 168 10.60 -11.39 -10.68
CA TYR A 168 9.40 -10.62 -11.02
C TYR A 168 9.74 -9.23 -11.53
N ASP A 169 8.99 -8.76 -12.51
CA ASP A 169 9.05 -7.37 -12.98
C ASP A 169 8.28 -6.48 -12.00
N VAL A 170 8.99 -5.96 -10.99
CA VAL A 170 8.37 -5.17 -9.91
C VAL A 170 7.69 -3.90 -10.43
N PRO A 171 8.32 -3.08 -11.32
CA PRO A 171 7.64 -1.93 -11.92
C PRO A 171 6.36 -2.31 -12.68
N LEU A 172 6.36 -3.45 -13.39
CA LEU A 172 5.17 -3.95 -14.07
C LEU A 172 4.06 -4.35 -13.09
N ILE A 173 4.38 -5.02 -11.98
CA ILE A 173 3.41 -5.36 -10.94
C ILE A 173 2.81 -4.07 -10.35
N ASN A 174 3.64 -3.08 -10.00
CA ASN A 174 3.19 -1.81 -9.44
C ASN A 174 2.28 -1.06 -10.43
N SER A 175 2.68 -1.00 -11.70
CA SER A 175 1.93 -0.40 -12.80
C SER A 175 0.59 -1.09 -13.02
N LEU A 176 0.57 -2.42 -13.10
CA LEU A 176 -0.64 -3.22 -13.26
C LEU A 176 -1.63 -2.95 -12.11
N VAL A 177 -1.17 -3.04 -10.86
CA VAL A 177 -2.03 -2.86 -9.69
C VAL A 177 -2.66 -1.47 -9.66
N LEU A 178 -1.83 -0.42 -9.78
CA LEU A 178 -2.35 0.95 -9.73
C LEU A 178 -3.25 1.26 -10.93
N TYR A 179 -2.85 0.85 -12.15
CA TYR A 179 -3.63 1.10 -13.36
C TYR A 179 -5.00 0.41 -13.31
N VAL A 180 -5.05 -0.86 -12.93
CA VAL A 180 -6.32 -1.61 -12.79
C VAL A 180 -7.22 -0.94 -11.76
N GLY A 181 -6.69 -0.52 -10.61
CA GLY A 181 -7.46 0.23 -9.61
C GLY A 181 -7.97 1.57 -10.13
N MET A 182 -7.13 2.35 -10.84
CA MET A 182 -7.53 3.61 -11.46
C MET A 182 -8.68 3.43 -12.47
N GLN A 183 -8.59 2.41 -13.32
CA GLN A 183 -9.64 2.09 -14.29
C GLN A 183 -10.93 1.67 -13.59
N ALA A 184 -10.86 0.82 -12.57
CA ALA A 184 -12.03 0.40 -11.79
C ALA A 184 -12.73 1.59 -11.12
N ILE A 185 -11.96 2.48 -10.48
CA ILE A 185 -12.48 3.69 -9.84
C ILE A 185 -13.14 4.62 -10.88
N GLN A 186 -12.48 4.85 -12.02
CA GLN A 186 -13.01 5.71 -13.07
C GLN A 186 -14.35 5.17 -13.62
N GLN A 187 -14.45 3.86 -13.83
CA GLN A 187 -15.68 3.22 -14.30
C GLN A 187 -16.81 3.31 -13.27
N LEU A 188 -16.50 3.15 -11.98
CA LEU A 188 -17.46 3.33 -10.89
C LEU A 188 -17.99 4.78 -10.83
N GLN A 189 -17.09 5.76 -10.88
CA GLN A 189 -17.45 7.18 -10.81
C GLN A 189 -18.28 7.65 -12.00
N ALA A 190 -17.90 7.25 -13.22
CA ALA A 190 -18.63 7.63 -14.44
C ALA A 190 -20.09 7.16 -14.41
N ARG A 191 -20.39 6.04 -13.75
CA ARG A 191 -21.77 5.53 -13.68
C ARG A 191 -22.59 6.14 -12.54
N THR A 192 -21.98 6.47 -11.41
CA THR A 192 -22.66 7.24 -10.36
C THR A 192 -23.12 8.61 -10.87
N ALA A 193 -22.35 9.24 -11.78
CA ALA A 193 -22.71 10.50 -12.42
C ALA A 193 -23.87 10.39 -13.45
N HIS A 194 -24.11 9.20 -14.01
CA HIS A 194 -25.12 8.95 -15.04
C HIS A 194 -26.36 8.16 -14.55
N ALA A 195 -26.43 7.81 -13.27
CA ALA A 195 -27.56 7.08 -12.70
C ALA A 195 -28.78 8.01 -12.48
N GLN A 196 -29.63 8.17 -13.50
CA GLN A 196 -30.95 8.80 -13.39
C GLN A 196 -32.09 7.80 -13.11
N THR A 197 -31.78 6.49 -13.03
CA THR A 197 -32.76 5.43 -12.74
C THR A 197 -32.31 4.54 -11.59
N PRO A 198 -33.23 4.10 -10.70
CA PRO A 198 -32.92 3.29 -9.53
C PRO A 198 -32.69 1.83 -9.95
N VAL A 199 -31.56 1.54 -10.59
CA VAL A 199 -31.04 0.18 -10.67
C VAL A 199 -30.33 -0.10 -9.34
N ASN A 200 -30.58 -1.25 -8.72
CA ASN A 200 -30.00 -1.64 -7.42
C ASN A 200 -28.48 -1.39 -7.42
N PRO A 201 -27.97 -0.32 -6.75
CA PRO A 201 -26.59 0.12 -6.91
C PRO A 201 -25.56 -0.95 -6.49
N ALA A 202 -25.98 -1.85 -5.60
CA ALA A 202 -25.18 -2.94 -5.08
C ALA A 202 -24.83 -4.02 -6.11
N SER A 203 -25.71 -4.40 -7.04
CA SER A 203 -25.48 -5.58 -7.90
C SER A 203 -24.51 -5.33 -9.06
N LEU A 204 -24.41 -4.08 -9.54
CA LEU A 204 -23.57 -3.69 -10.68
C LEU A 204 -22.23 -3.06 -10.27
N ALA A 205 -22.18 -2.36 -9.15
CA ALA A 205 -20.92 -1.98 -8.51
C ALA A 205 -20.10 -3.23 -8.19
N VAL A 206 -20.77 -4.30 -7.74
CA VAL A 206 -20.20 -5.64 -7.58
C VAL A 206 -19.59 -6.16 -8.89
N PHE A 207 -20.25 -6.01 -10.05
CA PHE A 207 -19.74 -6.52 -11.34
C PHE A 207 -18.47 -5.82 -11.85
N LEU A 208 -18.35 -4.50 -11.71
CA LEU A 208 -17.16 -3.75 -12.18
C LEU A 208 -15.99 -3.87 -11.21
N ILE A 209 -16.29 -3.89 -9.91
CA ILE A 209 -15.37 -4.36 -8.90
C ILE A 209 -14.94 -5.80 -9.24
N SER A 210 -15.84 -6.66 -9.75
CA SER A 210 -15.49 -8.04 -10.11
C SER A 210 -14.42 -8.15 -11.20
N ALA A 211 -14.43 -7.40 -12.31
CA ALA A 211 -13.40 -7.60 -13.35
C ALA A 211 -11.98 -7.24 -12.86
N ALA A 212 -11.85 -6.14 -12.12
CA ALA A 212 -10.58 -5.78 -11.48
C ALA A 212 -10.21 -6.75 -10.34
N LEU A 213 -11.19 -7.20 -9.56
CA LEU A 213 -10.99 -8.23 -8.54
C LEU A 213 -10.62 -9.58 -9.14
N ASP A 214 -11.12 -9.96 -10.33
CA ASP A 214 -10.74 -11.20 -11.00
C ASP A 214 -9.24 -11.20 -11.27
N ILE A 215 -8.68 -10.07 -11.72
CA ILE A 215 -7.22 -9.87 -11.86
C ILE A 215 -6.53 -10.01 -10.50
N PHE A 216 -6.97 -9.29 -9.46
CA PHE A 216 -6.33 -9.33 -8.14
C PHE A 216 -6.44 -10.71 -7.45
N GLN A 217 -7.56 -11.41 -7.63
CA GLN A 217 -7.78 -12.78 -7.14
C GLN A 217 -6.88 -13.77 -7.88
N THR A 218 -6.75 -13.63 -9.20
CA THR A 218 -5.80 -14.43 -9.99
C THR A 218 -4.38 -14.21 -9.47
N LEU A 219 -3.96 -12.96 -9.29
CA LEU A 219 -2.63 -12.64 -8.76
C LEU A 219 -2.39 -13.21 -7.37
N ILE A 220 -3.30 -13.03 -6.42
CA ILE A 220 -3.09 -13.50 -5.04
C ILE A 220 -3.12 -15.03 -4.90
N VAL A 221 -3.78 -15.75 -5.82
CA VAL A 221 -3.86 -17.22 -5.80
C VAL A 221 -2.72 -17.87 -6.59
N GLU A 222 -2.39 -17.34 -7.77
CA GLU A 222 -1.43 -18.00 -8.68
C GLU A 222 0.02 -17.62 -8.43
N LEU A 223 0.29 -16.42 -7.91
CA LEU A 223 1.64 -16.01 -7.54
C LEU A 223 2.15 -16.84 -6.37
N ASP A 224 3.45 -17.10 -6.35
CA ASP A 224 4.07 -17.74 -5.20
C ASP A 224 4.28 -16.74 -4.06
N THR A 225 4.97 -17.14 -2.99
CA THR A 225 5.20 -16.28 -1.82
C THR A 225 5.88 -14.95 -2.18
N GLU A 226 6.89 -14.97 -3.05
CA GLU A 226 7.60 -13.76 -3.49
C GLU A 226 6.69 -12.85 -4.32
N GLY A 227 6.03 -13.38 -5.34
CA GLY A 227 5.13 -12.60 -6.20
C GLY A 227 3.96 -12.00 -5.41
N ARG A 228 3.36 -12.78 -4.51
CA ARG A 228 2.28 -12.31 -3.62
C ARG A 228 2.76 -11.18 -2.72
N TYR A 229 3.97 -11.27 -2.17
CA TYR A 229 4.55 -10.21 -1.36
C TYR A 229 4.72 -8.90 -2.14
N LEU A 230 5.19 -8.97 -3.39
CA LEU A 230 5.33 -7.82 -4.28
C LEU A 230 3.98 -7.22 -4.67
N PHE A 231 3.01 -8.05 -5.05
CA PHE A 231 1.63 -7.65 -5.34
C PHE A 231 0.98 -6.94 -4.15
N LEU A 232 1.02 -7.54 -2.96
CA LEU A 232 0.46 -6.94 -1.74
C LEU A 232 1.16 -5.63 -1.38
N ASN A 233 2.47 -5.53 -1.60
CA ASN A 233 3.20 -4.27 -1.45
C ASN A 233 2.72 -3.19 -2.42
N ALA A 234 2.46 -3.53 -3.68
CA ALA A 234 1.93 -2.62 -4.68
C ALA A 234 0.55 -2.06 -4.28
N VAL A 235 -0.30 -2.92 -3.73
CA VAL A 235 -1.61 -2.54 -3.18
C VAL A 235 -1.44 -1.66 -1.94
N ALA A 236 -0.60 -2.07 -0.98
CA ALA A 236 -0.37 -1.33 0.27
C ALA A 236 0.27 0.04 0.06
N ASN A 237 1.00 0.25 -1.04
CA ASN A 237 1.52 1.59 -1.42
C ASN A 237 0.41 2.61 -1.69
N GLN A 238 -0.81 2.16 -1.97
CA GLN A 238 -1.93 3.04 -2.26
C GLN A 238 -2.68 3.47 -0.99
N LEU A 239 -2.39 2.86 0.17
CA LEU A 239 -3.00 3.15 1.46
C LEU A 239 -2.41 4.42 2.09
N ARG A 240 -2.65 5.58 1.47
CA ARG A 240 -2.04 6.88 1.84
C ARG A 240 -3.03 7.75 2.62
N TYR A 241 -3.14 9.04 2.31
CA TYR A 241 -4.16 9.92 2.90
C TYR A 241 -5.57 9.63 2.37
N PRO A 242 -6.65 10.17 2.97
CA PRO A 242 -8.01 10.02 2.46
C PRO A 242 -8.13 10.46 0.99
N ASN A 243 -8.40 9.51 0.10
CA ASN A 243 -8.67 9.70 -1.32
C ASN A 243 -9.33 8.43 -1.89
N THR A 244 -9.81 8.48 -3.13
CA THR A 244 -10.50 7.33 -3.77
C THR A 244 -9.63 6.09 -3.88
N HIS A 245 -8.33 6.23 -4.16
CA HIS A 245 -7.42 5.09 -4.30
C HIS A 245 -7.21 4.41 -2.94
N THR A 246 -6.94 5.20 -1.89
CA THR A 246 -6.79 4.68 -0.52
C THR A 246 -8.03 3.88 -0.09
N HIS A 247 -9.22 4.42 -0.36
CA HIS A 247 -10.48 3.74 -0.04
C HIS A 247 -10.65 2.43 -0.83
N TYR A 248 -10.46 2.48 -2.15
CA TYR A 248 -10.56 1.33 -3.04
C TYR A 248 -9.58 0.21 -2.65
N PHE A 249 -8.29 0.52 -2.47
CA PHE A 249 -7.28 -0.49 -2.16
C PHE A 249 -7.36 -1.00 -0.72
N SER A 250 -7.87 -0.19 0.22
CA SER A 250 -8.24 -0.67 1.56
C SER A 250 -9.34 -1.73 1.45
N PHE A 251 -10.39 -1.48 0.67
CA PHE A 251 -11.45 -2.45 0.40
C PHE A 251 -10.89 -3.72 -0.25
N VAL A 252 -10.04 -3.60 -1.28
CA VAL A 252 -9.43 -4.76 -1.96
C VAL A 252 -8.66 -5.64 -0.98
N LEU A 253 -7.79 -5.08 -0.12
CA LEU A 253 -7.02 -5.88 0.84
C LEU A 253 -7.91 -6.61 1.84
N LEU A 254 -8.91 -5.92 2.40
CA LEU A 254 -9.85 -6.49 3.36
C LEU A 254 -10.70 -7.58 2.72
N TYR A 255 -11.13 -7.38 1.47
CA TYR A 255 -11.84 -8.39 0.68
C TYR A 255 -10.97 -9.63 0.42
N LEU A 256 -9.74 -9.45 -0.05
CA LEU A 256 -8.82 -10.57 -0.29
C LEU A 256 -8.50 -11.35 1.00
N PHE A 257 -8.42 -10.67 2.14
CA PHE A 257 -8.26 -11.32 3.44
C PHE A 257 -9.49 -12.17 3.81
N ALA A 258 -10.68 -11.60 3.66
CA ALA A 258 -11.94 -12.25 4.04
C ALA A 258 -12.29 -13.45 3.15
N GLU A 259 -12.09 -13.34 1.84
CA GLU A 259 -12.47 -14.36 0.86
C GLU A 259 -11.38 -15.42 0.63
N SER A 260 -10.18 -15.22 1.16
CA SER A 260 -9.12 -16.23 1.03
C SER A 260 -9.42 -17.47 1.86
N ASN A 261 -9.44 -18.61 1.18
CA ASN A 261 -9.49 -19.94 1.79
C ASN A 261 -8.11 -20.46 2.21
N GLN A 262 -7.03 -19.76 1.87
CA GLN A 262 -5.66 -20.14 2.22
C GLN A 262 -5.13 -19.22 3.33
N GLU A 263 -4.75 -19.81 4.46
CA GLU A 263 -4.23 -19.07 5.62
C GLU A 263 -2.95 -18.31 5.30
N ILE A 264 -2.08 -18.86 4.43
CA ILE A 264 -0.85 -18.19 3.99
C ILE A 264 -1.11 -16.84 3.32
N ILE A 265 -2.23 -16.66 2.60
CA ILE A 265 -2.59 -15.37 2.00
C ILE A 265 -2.95 -14.36 3.10
N GLN A 266 -3.73 -14.79 4.09
CA GLN A 266 -4.10 -13.96 5.25
C GLN A 266 -2.87 -13.55 6.06
N GLU A 267 -1.94 -14.47 6.27
CA GLU A 267 -0.65 -14.22 6.91
C GLU A 267 0.17 -13.19 6.13
N GLN A 268 0.29 -13.34 4.80
CA GLN A 268 1.04 -12.40 3.97
C GLN A 268 0.43 -11.00 3.93
N ILE A 269 -0.91 -10.89 3.85
CA ILE A 269 -1.61 -9.59 3.96
C ILE A 269 -1.28 -8.95 5.31
N THR A 270 -1.38 -9.72 6.38
CA THR A 270 -1.08 -9.25 7.74
C THR A 270 0.36 -8.79 7.84
N ARG A 271 1.32 -9.59 7.34
CA ARG A 271 2.75 -9.26 7.35
C ARG A 271 3.03 -7.95 6.63
N VAL A 272 2.48 -7.73 5.44
CA VAL A 272 2.71 -6.49 4.66
C VAL A 272 2.16 -5.26 5.37
N LEU A 273 0.99 -5.35 6.01
CA LEU A 273 0.44 -4.24 6.80
C LEU A 273 1.29 -4.00 8.05
N PHE A 274 1.64 -5.07 8.75
CA PHE A 274 2.29 -5.03 10.04
C PHE A 274 3.75 -4.59 9.98
N GLU A 275 4.53 -5.09 9.01
CA GLU A 275 5.94 -4.69 8.84
C GLU A 275 6.08 -3.18 8.61
N ARG A 276 5.05 -2.56 8.01
CA ARG A 276 4.95 -1.10 7.81
C ARG A 276 4.54 -0.33 9.07
N LEU A 277 4.01 -0.99 10.09
CA LEU A 277 3.57 -0.37 11.34
C LEU A 277 4.56 -0.55 12.50
N ILE A 278 5.38 -1.61 12.49
CA ILE A 278 6.40 -1.85 13.52
C ILE A 278 7.60 -0.89 13.42
N VAL A 279 7.77 -0.20 12.30
CA VAL A 279 8.84 0.79 12.11
C VAL A 279 8.51 2.13 12.76
N ASN A 280 9.51 3.01 12.84
CA ASN A 280 9.33 4.34 13.39
C ASN A 280 8.35 5.17 12.54
N ARG A 281 7.64 6.08 13.20
CA ARG A 281 6.81 7.09 12.53
C ARG A 281 7.63 7.86 11.47
N PRO A 282 6.99 8.32 10.38
CA PRO A 282 5.55 8.38 10.16
C PRO A 282 4.95 7.07 9.63
N HIS A 283 3.63 6.92 9.79
CA HIS A 283 2.84 5.82 9.23
C HIS A 283 1.76 6.41 8.29
N PRO A 284 1.53 5.83 7.11
CA PRO A 284 0.45 6.29 6.23
C PRO A 284 -0.93 6.17 6.88
N TRP A 285 -1.80 7.16 6.68
CA TRP A 285 -3.12 7.20 7.31
C TRP A 285 -3.99 5.99 6.94
N GLY A 286 -4.07 5.67 5.65
CA GLY A 286 -4.84 4.58 5.10
C GLY A 286 -4.33 3.23 5.59
N LEU A 287 -3.02 3.08 5.74
CA LEU A 287 -2.41 1.89 6.32
C LEU A 287 -2.93 1.63 7.74
N LEU A 288 -2.93 2.67 8.58
CA LEU A 288 -3.48 2.58 9.94
C LEU A 288 -4.96 2.22 9.91
N ILE A 289 -5.74 2.89 9.07
CA ILE A 289 -7.18 2.66 8.93
C ILE A 289 -7.49 1.22 8.51
N THR A 290 -6.83 0.72 7.47
CA THR A 290 -7.02 -0.66 6.98
C THR A 290 -6.64 -1.67 8.05
N PHE A 291 -5.53 -1.45 8.77
CA PHE A 291 -5.11 -2.35 9.83
C PHE A 291 -6.06 -2.31 11.04
N ILE A 292 -6.54 -1.14 11.45
CA ILE A 292 -7.52 -0.98 12.53
C ILE A 292 -8.83 -1.71 12.18
N GLU A 293 -9.31 -1.56 10.95
CA GLU A 293 -10.52 -2.25 10.47
C GLU A 293 -10.33 -3.77 10.50
N LEU A 294 -9.18 -4.27 10.04
CA LEU A 294 -8.84 -5.69 10.03
C LEU A 294 -8.87 -6.30 11.45
N ILE A 295 -8.33 -5.60 12.45
CA ILE A 295 -8.21 -6.13 13.82
C ILE A 295 -9.45 -5.87 14.69
N LYS A 296 -10.27 -4.86 14.39
CA LYS A 296 -11.45 -4.51 15.20
C LYS A 296 -12.73 -5.14 14.68
N ASN A 297 -12.88 -5.30 13.36
CA ASN A 297 -14.12 -5.83 12.80
C ASN A 297 -14.18 -7.36 13.00
N PRO A 298 -15.17 -7.88 13.74
CA PRO A 298 -15.27 -9.31 14.04
C PRO A 298 -15.43 -10.17 12.79
N ARG A 299 -15.88 -9.60 11.65
CA ARG A 299 -15.99 -10.30 10.36
C ARG A 299 -14.69 -10.98 9.93
N TYR A 300 -13.53 -10.37 10.21
CA TYR A 300 -12.25 -10.92 9.75
C TYR A 300 -11.72 -12.02 10.67
N ASN A 301 -12.25 -12.12 11.90
CA ASN A 301 -11.83 -13.09 12.91
C ASN A 301 -10.29 -13.10 13.13
N PHE A 302 -9.67 -11.91 13.08
CA PHE A 302 -8.22 -11.74 13.01
C PHE A 302 -7.49 -12.39 14.20
N TRP A 303 -7.90 -12.07 15.43
CA TRP A 303 -7.23 -12.53 16.65
C TRP A 303 -7.31 -14.04 16.90
N ASN A 304 -8.17 -14.75 16.17
CA ASN A 304 -8.33 -16.20 16.29
C ASN A 304 -7.58 -16.97 15.18
N ARG A 305 -6.83 -16.29 14.30
CA ARG A 305 -6.01 -16.94 13.27
C ARG A 305 -4.77 -17.60 13.90
N SER A 306 -4.33 -18.73 13.35
CA SER A 306 -3.27 -19.52 13.98
C SER A 306 -1.91 -18.81 13.94
N PHE A 307 -1.61 -18.10 12.84
CA PHE A 307 -0.38 -17.33 12.69
C PHE A 307 -0.27 -16.12 13.64
N ILE A 308 -1.38 -15.64 14.23
CA ILE A 308 -1.34 -14.57 15.24
C ILE A 308 -0.90 -15.11 16.60
N ARG A 309 -1.29 -16.35 16.92
CA ARG A 309 -1.00 -17.02 18.19
C ARG A 309 0.13 -18.05 18.10
N CYS A 310 0.92 -18.01 17.02
CA CYS A 310 1.97 -19.00 16.78
C CYS A 310 3.12 -18.90 17.80
N ALA A 311 3.33 -17.70 18.38
CA ALA A 311 4.27 -17.47 19.46
C ALA A 311 3.81 -16.30 20.35
N PRO A 312 4.00 -16.35 21.69
CA PRO A 312 3.63 -15.27 22.60
C PRO A 312 4.28 -13.91 22.26
N GLU A 313 5.48 -13.92 21.69
CA GLU A 313 6.20 -12.70 21.28
C GLU A 313 5.52 -12.02 20.09
N ILE A 314 5.00 -12.81 19.15
CA ILE A 314 4.30 -12.31 17.97
C ILE A 314 2.96 -11.69 18.39
N GLU A 315 2.22 -12.39 19.25
CA GLU A 315 0.95 -11.89 19.81
C GLU A 315 1.14 -10.55 20.54
N LYS A 316 2.13 -10.46 21.43
CA LYS A 316 2.48 -9.21 22.14
C LYS A 316 2.85 -8.06 21.19
N LEU A 317 3.54 -8.36 20.08
CA LEU A 317 3.91 -7.35 19.10
C LEU A 317 2.66 -6.82 18.37
N PHE A 318 1.73 -7.70 18.00
CA PHE A 318 0.42 -7.30 17.45
C PHE A 318 -0.39 -6.48 18.43
N GLU A 319 -0.47 -6.87 19.69
CA GLU A 319 -1.15 -6.09 20.74
C GLU A 319 -0.50 -4.71 20.94
N SER A 320 0.82 -4.61 20.88
CA SER A 320 1.54 -3.34 21.01
C SER A 320 1.22 -2.39 19.85
N VAL A 321 1.29 -2.89 18.61
CA VAL A 321 0.93 -2.10 17.42
C VAL A 321 -0.55 -1.72 17.46
N ALA A 322 -1.45 -2.66 17.79
CA ALA A 322 -2.87 -2.40 17.93
C ALA A 322 -3.13 -1.26 18.94
N ARG A 323 -2.50 -1.30 20.12
CA ARG A 323 -2.60 -0.22 21.12
C ARG A 323 -2.09 1.11 20.58
N SER A 324 -0.97 1.12 19.85
CA SER A 324 -0.43 2.34 19.23
C SER A 324 -1.34 2.95 18.16
N CYS A 325 -2.22 2.12 17.58
CA CYS A 325 -3.25 2.50 16.60
C CYS A 325 -4.62 2.80 17.22
N GLY A 326 -4.75 2.85 18.55
CA GLY A 326 -6.03 3.07 19.24
C GLY A 326 -6.88 1.80 19.44
N GLY A 327 -6.24 0.63 19.54
CA GLY A 327 -6.86 -0.65 19.89
C GLY A 327 -7.40 -0.69 21.34
N PRO A 328 -8.24 -1.69 21.65
CA PRO A 328 -8.85 -1.81 22.99
C PRO A 328 -7.77 -1.92 24.07
N LYS A 329 -7.97 -1.23 25.21
CA LYS A 329 -7.18 -1.45 26.42
C LYS A 329 -7.53 -2.83 27.00
N PRO A 330 -6.57 -3.59 27.54
CA PRO A 330 -6.90 -4.83 28.22
C PRO A 330 -7.81 -4.55 29.42
N VAL A 331 -8.84 -5.38 29.57
CA VAL A 331 -9.64 -5.50 30.79
C VAL A 331 -8.83 -6.39 31.74
N ASP A 332 -7.86 -5.80 32.45
CA ASP A 332 -7.31 -6.29 33.75
C ASP A 332 -5.95 -5.65 34.07
N GLU A 333 -5.93 -4.36 34.40
CA GLU A 333 -4.83 -3.76 35.18
C GLU A 333 -5.28 -3.30 36.58
N THR A 334 -6.54 -3.52 36.96
CA THR A 334 -7.09 -3.12 38.27
C THR A 334 -6.98 -4.20 39.36
N VAL A 335 -6.42 -5.37 39.08
CA VAL A 335 -6.33 -6.46 40.09
C VAL A 335 -4.90 -6.77 40.55
N VAL A 336 -3.86 -6.28 39.86
CA VAL A 336 -2.45 -6.60 40.22
C VAL A 336 -1.79 -5.53 41.10
N SER A 337 -2.37 -4.33 41.20
CA SER A 337 -1.87 -3.25 42.07
C SER A 337 -2.23 -3.41 43.56
N ALA A 338 -3.01 -4.44 43.93
CA ALA A 338 -3.40 -4.71 45.32
C ALA A 338 -2.52 -5.75 46.05
N TRP A 339 -1.56 -6.40 45.37
CA TRP A 339 -0.76 -7.50 45.96
C TRP A 339 0.71 -7.16 46.25
N ILE A 340 1.15 -5.91 45.98
CA ILE A 340 2.55 -5.50 46.18
C ILE A 340 2.70 -4.40 47.25
N SER A 341 1.62 -3.92 47.87
CA SER A 341 1.70 -2.82 48.86
C SER A 341 1.64 -3.22 50.34
N GLU A 342 1.75 -4.52 50.67
CA GLU A 342 1.93 -5.00 52.05
C GLU A 342 3.05 -6.06 52.09
N ASN A 343 4.30 -5.63 51.95
CA ASN A 343 5.48 -6.27 52.56
C ASN A 343 6.76 -5.58 52.08
N SER A 344 7.09 -4.43 52.66
CA SER A 344 8.49 -3.99 52.85
C SER A 344 8.52 -2.61 53.52
N HIS A 345 8.82 -2.64 54.83
CA HIS A 345 9.37 -1.60 55.72
C HIS A 345 8.66 -0.26 55.90
#